data_AF-A0A671P3C0-F1
#
_entry.id   AF-A0A671P3C0-F1
#
_cell.length_a   1.000
_cell.length_b   1.000
_cell.length_c   1.000
_cell.angle_alpha   90.00
_cell.angle_beta   90.00
_cell.angle_gamma   90.00
#
_symmetry.space_group_name_H-M   'P 1'
#
loop_
_entity.id
_entity.type
_entity.pdbx_description
1 polymer ?
#
loop_
_entity_poly.entity_id
_entity_poly.type
_entity_poly.pdbx_seq_one_letter_code
_entity_poly.pdbx_strand_id
1 'polypeptide(L)'
;MEVRFTRGKSAILERSLTRPKTEVSVSAFALLFSEMVQYCQSRVYSVSELQARLADMGQGVGASLLDVLVMREKNGKRETKVLNILLFIKVNVWKALFGKEADKLEQAILTHSGFPAKVTVHWHKGTTLMIKFDEAVIARDKSLDGR
;
A
#
# COMPACT_ATOMS: atom_id res chain seq x y z
N MET A 1 47.73 -31.77 -8.07
CA MET A 1 47.23 -31.63 -6.69
C MET A 1 46.22 -30.50 -6.71
N GLU A 2 44.92 -30.84 -6.75
CA GLU A 2 43.85 -29.84 -6.79
C GLU A 2 43.71 -29.15 -5.43
N VAL A 3 43.80 -27.82 -5.45
CA VAL A 3 43.58 -26.97 -4.28
C VAL A 3 42.07 -26.81 -4.11
N ARG A 4 41.52 -27.47 -3.09
CA ARG A 4 40.12 -27.28 -2.68
C ARG A 4 39.93 -25.84 -2.17
N PHE A 5 39.23 -25.02 -2.94
CA PHE A 5 38.70 -23.74 -2.46
C PHE A 5 37.77 -24.02 -1.27
N THR A 6 38.20 -23.65 -0.06
CA THR A 6 37.28 -23.56 1.09
C THR A 6 36.36 -22.38 0.83
N ARG A 7 35.14 -22.65 0.36
CA ARG A 7 34.07 -21.68 0.19
C ARG A 7 33.73 -21.11 1.56
N GLY A 8 34.41 -20.02 1.95
CA GLY A 8 34.07 -19.26 3.15
C GLY A 8 32.59 -18.89 3.07
N LYS A 9 31.82 -19.26 4.09
CA LYS A 9 30.42 -18.87 4.21
C LYS A 9 30.38 -17.34 4.24
N SER A 10 29.92 -16.71 3.17
CA SER A 10 29.81 -15.26 3.12
C SER A 10 28.81 -14.81 4.18
N ALA A 11 29.27 -14.07 5.20
CA ALA A 11 28.41 -13.53 6.26
C ALA A 11 27.26 -12.64 5.73
N ILE A 12 27.39 -12.13 4.51
CA ILE A 12 26.34 -11.42 3.77
C ILE A 12 25.16 -12.34 3.38
N LEU A 13 25.42 -13.62 3.07
CA LEU A 13 24.41 -14.61 2.71
C LEU A 13 23.73 -15.21 3.95
N GLU A 14 24.41 -15.16 5.09
CA GLU A 14 23.90 -15.60 6.41
C GLU A 14 23.10 -14.48 7.11
N ARG A 15 23.19 -13.24 6.63
CA ARG A 15 22.46 -12.11 7.19
C ARG A 15 20.99 -12.21 6.81
N SER A 16 20.12 -12.25 7.81
CA SER A 16 18.67 -12.17 7.57
C SER A 16 18.36 -10.97 6.67
N LEU A 17 17.63 -11.22 5.58
CA LEU A 17 17.15 -10.17 4.66
C LEU A 17 16.21 -9.18 5.37
N THR A 18 15.74 -9.51 6.58
CA THR A 18 14.96 -8.60 7.41
C THR A 18 15.85 -7.50 7.99
N ARG A 19 15.95 -6.38 7.26
CA ARG A 19 16.51 -5.14 7.81
C ARG A 19 15.71 -4.76 9.06
N PRO A 20 16.35 -4.57 10.23
CA PRO A 20 15.64 -4.16 11.45
C PRO A 20 14.96 -2.81 11.23
N LYS A 21 13.75 -2.65 11.80
CA LYS A 21 13.02 -1.38 11.73
C LYS A 21 13.87 -0.30 12.39
N THR A 22 14.28 0.69 11.61
CA THR A 22 14.86 1.93 12.13
C THR A 22 13.72 2.89 12.36
N GLU A 23 13.65 3.47 13.55
CA GLU A 23 12.62 4.45 13.88
C GLU A 23 13.06 5.86 13.44
N VAL A 24 12.12 6.60 12.88
CA VAL A 24 12.30 7.98 12.42
C VAL A 24 11.24 8.81 13.13
N SER A 25 11.60 10.02 13.57
CA SER A 25 10.64 10.94 14.18
C SER A 25 9.46 11.22 13.24
N VAL A 26 8.25 11.19 13.79
CA VAL A 26 7.02 11.53 13.05
C VAL A 26 7.11 12.95 12.45
N SER A 27 7.77 13.87 13.15
CA SER A 27 8.00 15.24 12.67
C SER A 27 8.83 15.28 11.38
N ALA A 28 9.78 14.36 11.19
CA ALA A 28 10.59 14.33 9.97
C ALA A 28 9.73 14.01 8.74
N PHE A 29 8.81 13.04 8.87
CA PHE A 29 7.83 12.75 7.81
C PHE A 29 6.87 13.93 7.60
N ALA A 30 6.34 14.52 8.67
CA ALA A 30 5.39 15.63 8.57
C ALA A 30 5.98 16.85 7.85
N LEU A 31 7.22 17.22 8.18
CA LEU A 31 7.92 18.34 7.53
C LEU A 31 8.22 18.04 6.06
N LEU A 32 8.73 16.84 5.75
CA LEU A 32 8.98 16.41 4.38
C LEU A 32 7.68 16.44 3.55
N PHE A 33 6.60 15.87 4.09
CA PHE A 33 5.31 15.82 3.41
C PHE A 33 4.72 17.22 3.21
N SER A 34 4.88 18.13 4.19
CA SER A 34 4.45 19.52 4.05
C SER A 34 5.15 20.23 2.89
N GLU A 35 6.47 20.09 2.78
CA GLU A 35 7.25 20.64 1.66
C GLU A 35 6.87 20.01 0.31
N MET A 36 6.60 18.70 0.28
CA MET A 36 6.11 18.03 -0.95
C MET A 36 4.76 18.62 -1.41
N VAL A 37 3.83 18.88 -0.47
CA VAL A 37 2.54 19.51 -0.78
C VAL A 37 2.74 20.91 -1.34
N GLN A 38 3.58 21.74 -0.69
CA GLN A 38 3.88 23.10 -1.18
C GLN A 38 4.57 23.08 -2.55
N TYR A 39 5.52 22.18 -2.75
CA TYR A 39 6.20 21.94 -4.02
C TYR A 39 5.20 21.58 -5.14
N CYS A 40 4.23 20.71 -4.86
CA CYS A 40 3.20 20.36 -5.81
C CYS A 40 2.25 21.53 -6.08
N GLN A 41 1.83 22.23 -5.03
CA GLN A 41 0.89 23.36 -5.10
C GLN A 41 1.40 24.50 -5.98
N SER A 42 2.69 24.83 -5.90
CA SER A 42 3.31 25.88 -6.74
C SER A 42 3.34 25.59 -8.25
N ARG A 43 2.92 24.39 -8.68
CA ARG A 43 3.04 23.89 -10.06
C ARG A 43 1.72 23.36 -10.63
N VAL A 44 0.61 23.59 -9.96
CA VAL A 44 -0.72 23.13 -10.36
C VAL A 44 -1.72 24.27 -10.23
N TYR A 45 -2.80 24.21 -11.01
CA TYR A 45 -3.79 25.29 -11.08
C TYR A 45 -5.07 24.99 -10.29
N SER A 46 -5.24 23.76 -9.82
CA SER A 46 -6.42 23.33 -9.10
C SER A 46 -6.11 22.35 -7.97
N VAL A 47 -7.00 22.28 -6.97
CA VAL A 47 -6.93 21.28 -5.89
C VAL A 47 -7.00 19.87 -6.45
N SER A 48 -7.76 19.66 -7.54
CA SER A 48 -7.87 18.37 -8.22
C SER A 48 -6.51 17.91 -8.79
N GLU A 49 -5.80 18.80 -9.48
CA GLU A 49 -4.45 18.52 -9.99
C GLU A 49 -3.45 18.29 -8.85
N LEU A 50 -3.54 19.07 -7.77
CA LEU A 50 -2.71 18.86 -6.58
C LEU A 50 -2.90 17.45 -6.02
N GLN A 51 -4.16 17.03 -5.83
CA GLN A 51 -4.51 15.70 -5.34
C GLN A 51 -4.03 14.60 -6.28
N ALA A 52 -4.22 14.76 -7.59
CA ALA A 52 -3.75 13.80 -8.58
C ALA A 52 -2.22 13.63 -8.52
N ARG A 53 -1.48 14.74 -8.44
CA ARG A 53 -0.02 14.72 -8.39
C ARG A 53 0.53 14.08 -7.12
N LEU A 54 -0.10 14.34 -5.98
CA LEU A 54 0.24 13.67 -4.72
C LEU A 54 -0.11 12.17 -4.77
N ALA A 55 -1.23 11.80 -5.40
CA ALA A 55 -1.61 10.42 -5.61
C ALA A 55 -0.60 9.66 -6.48
N ASP A 56 -0.06 10.28 -7.53
CA ASP A 56 0.97 9.68 -8.40
C ASP A 56 2.26 9.37 -7.63
N MET A 57 2.71 10.30 -6.77
CA MET A 57 3.85 10.04 -5.88
C MET A 57 3.56 8.91 -4.90
N GLY A 58 2.34 8.88 -4.36
CA GLY A 58 1.87 7.83 -3.45
C GLY A 58 1.78 6.44 -4.08
N GLN A 59 1.49 6.34 -5.38
CA GLN A 59 1.45 5.06 -6.10
C GLN A 59 2.81 4.35 -6.09
N GLY A 60 3.91 5.09 -6.29
CA GLY A 60 5.26 4.51 -6.23
C GLY A 60 5.62 3.98 -4.85
N VAL A 61 5.24 4.71 -3.80
CA VAL A 61 5.40 4.27 -2.40
C VAL A 61 4.56 3.02 -2.14
N GLY A 62 3.30 3.02 -2.56
CA GLY A 62 2.37 1.91 -2.38
C GLY A 62 2.84 0.62 -3.06
N ALA A 63 3.36 0.71 -4.29
CA ALA A 63 3.89 -0.44 -5.02
C ALA A 63 5.04 -1.12 -4.26
N SER A 64 5.97 -0.33 -3.71
CA SER A 64 7.10 -0.84 -2.92
C SER A 64 6.66 -1.38 -1.56
N LEU A 65 5.63 -0.77 -0.95
CA LEU A 65 5.15 -1.14 0.37
C LEU A 65 4.35 -2.44 0.37
N LEU A 66 3.63 -2.74 -0.71
CA LEU A 66 2.76 -3.91 -0.83
C LEU A 66 3.51 -5.22 -0.58
N ASP A 67 4.59 -5.47 -1.32
CA ASP A 67 5.35 -6.73 -1.21
C ASP A 67 5.96 -6.89 0.18
N VAL A 68 6.47 -5.79 0.74
CA VAL A 68 7.06 -5.78 2.08
C VAL A 68 6.03 -6.14 3.15
N LEU A 69 4.83 -5.56 3.09
CA LEU A 69 3.77 -5.85 4.05
C LEU A 69 3.21 -7.26 3.88
N VAL A 70 3.03 -7.74 2.66
CA VAL A 70 2.55 -9.11 2.40
C VAL A 70 3.54 -10.14 2.94
N MET A 71 4.84 -9.95 2.72
CA MET A 71 5.85 -10.88 3.23
C MET A 71 5.94 -10.85 4.76
N ARG A 72 5.85 -9.66 5.39
CA ARG A 72 6.02 -9.52 6.84
C ARG A 72 4.78 -9.87 7.65
N GLU A 73 3.59 -9.53 7.15
CA GLU A 73 2.35 -9.58 7.94
C GLU A 73 1.37 -10.64 7.46
N LYS A 74 1.55 -11.15 6.23
CA LYS A 74 0.69 -12.16 5.63
C LYS A 74 1.43 -13.48 5.31
N ASN A 75 2.69 -13.64 5.74
CA ASN A 75 3.53 -14.79 5.41
C ASN A 75 3.55 -15.11 3.90
N GLY A 76 3.56 -14.07 3.07
CA GLY A 76 3.55 -14.21 1.62
C GLY A 76 2.22 -14.63 1.01
N LYS A 77 1.14 -14.70 1.79
CA LYS A 77 -0.20 -15.03 1.28
C LYS A 77 -0.72 -13.93 0.37
N ARG A 78 -0.90 -14.27 -0.90
CA ARG A 78 -1.57 -13.41 -1.88
C ARG A 78 -3.08 -13.54 -1.75
N GLU A 79 -3.75 -12.42 -1.49
CA GLU A 79 -5.21 -12.38 -1.41
C GLU A 79 -5.84 -12.45 -2.80
N THR A 80 -6.89 -13.26 -2.95
CA THR A 80 -7.61 -13.48 -4.22
C THR A 80 -9.01 -12.89 -4.22
N LYS A 81 -9.61 -12.76 -3.04
CA LYS A 81 -10.95 -12.20 -2.82
C LYS A 81 -10.93 -10.71 -2.51
N VAL A 82 -11.99 -10.02 -2.94
CA VAL A 82 -12.22 -8.58 -2.74
C VAL A 82 -12.14 -8.18 -1.30
N LEU A 83 -12.96 -8.86 -0.51
CA LEU A 83 -13.11 -8.55 0.90
C LEU A 83 -11.78 -8.67 1.64
N ASN A 84 -10.98 -9.69 1.31
CA ASN A 84 -9.70 -9.90 1.96
C ASN A 84 -8.68 -8.80 1.64
N ILE A 85 -8.64 -8.30 0.39
CA ILE A 85 -7.72 -7.21 0.04
C ILE A 85 -8.18 -5.88 0.65
N LEU A 86 -9.49 -5.62 0.75
CA LEU A 86 -10.02 -4.45 1.46
C LEU A 86 -9.72 -4.50 2.96
N LEU A 87 -9.85 -5.67 3.58
CA LEU A 87 -9.44 -5.88 4.98
C LEU A 87 -7.93 -5.72 5.15
N PHE A 88 -7.13 -6.17 4.16
CA PHE A 88 -5.69 -5.94 4.18
C PHE A 88 -5.35 -4.45 4.19
N ILE A 89 -6.05 -3.63 3.40
CA ILE A 89 -5.87 -2.17 3.38
C ILE A 89 -6.32 -1.55 4.71
N LYS A 90 -7.51 -1.88 5.20
CA LYS A 90 -8.08 -1.35 6.46
C LYS A 90 -7.16 -1.59 7.65
N VAL A 91 -6.58 -2.78 7.74
CA VAL A 91 -5.82 -3.22 8.92
C VAL A 91 -4.33 -2.98 8.74
N ASN A 92 -3.70 -3.63 7.77
CA ASN A 92 -2.24 -3.74 7.67
C ASN A 92 -1.64 -2.47 7.08
N VAL A 93 -2.18 -2.01 5.94
CA VAL A 93 -1.71 -0.78 5.29
C VAL A 93 -1.97 0.44 6.18
N TRP A 94 -3.17 0.54 6.77
CA TRP A 94 -3.49 1.67 7.65
C TRP A 94 -2.62 1.72 8.91
N LYS A 95 -2.36 0.58 9.55
CA LYS A 95 -1.44 0.50 10.69
C LYS A 95 -0.01 0.86 10.28
N ALA A 96 0.44 0.42 9.11
CA ALA A 96 1.76 0.76 8.59
C ALA A 96 1.94 2.27 8.32
N LEU A 97 0.87 2.96 7.88
CA LEU A 97 0.91 4.39 7.56
C LEU A 97 0.65 5.30 8.77
N PHE A 98 -0.31 4.94 9.62
CA PHE A 98 -0.86 5.84 10.65
C PHE A 98 -0.79 5.27 12.07
N GLY A 99 -0.26 4.06 12.25
CA GLY A 99 -0.18 3.41 13.57
C GLY A 99 -1.53 2.99 14.16
N LYS A 100 -2.63 3.09 13.40
CA LYS A 100 -3.97 2.67 13.81
C LYS A 100 -4.72 1.98 12.66
N GLU A 101 -5.79 1.28 12.99
CA GLU A 101 -6.72 0.73 11.98
C GLU A 101 -7.63 1.83 11.43
N ALA A 102 -8.09 1.68 10.18
CA ALA A 102 -9.09 2.61 9.64
C ALA A 102 -10.42 2.44 10.38
N ASP A 103 -11.13 3.54 10.67
CA ASP A 103 -12.28 3.52 11.56
C ASP A 103 -13.45 2.71 10.97
N LYS A 104 -13.72 2.86 9.66
CA LYS A 104 -14.83 2.19 8.97
C LYS A 104 -14.40 1.66 7.61
N LEU A 105 -15.00 0.54 7.22
CA LEU A 105 -15.00 0.05 5.86
C LEU A 105 -16.47 -0.14 5.47
N GLU A 106 -17.02 0.88 4.82
CA GLU A 106 -18.40 0.86 4.34
C GLU A 106 -18.38 0.38 2.88
N GLN A 107 -19.18 -0.63 2.56
CA GLN A 107 -19.47 -0.99 1.18
C GLN A 107 -20.55 -0.05 0.67
N ALA A 108 -20.17 1.09 0.10
CA ALA A 108 -21.03 1.73 -0.87
C ALA A 108 -21.15 0.80 -2.08
N ILE A 109 -22.30 0.74 -2.75
CA ILE A 109 -22.51 -0.04 -3.99
C ILE A 109 -21.59 0.50 -5.08
N LEU A 110 -20.33 0.14 -5.00
CA LEU A 110 -19.29 0.29 -6.00
C LEU A 110 -18.43 -0.92 -5.77
N THR A 111 -18.88 -1.93 -6.46
CA THR A 111 -18.33 -3.26 -6.59
C THR A 111 -16.80 -3.22 -6.84
N HIS A 112 -16.21 -4.40 -6.69
CA HIS A 112 -14.92 -4.84 -7.24
C HIS A 112 -13.68 -4.73 -6.22
N SER A 113 -12.67 -5.65 -6.09
CA SER A 113 -11.27 -5.57 -5.52
C SER A 113 -10.24 -6.76 -5.64
N GLY A 114 -9.02 -6.47 -6.12
CA GLY A 114 -7.93 -7.37 -6.63
C GLY A 114 -7.60 -7.09 -8.12
N PHE A 115 -7.87 -5.85 -8.49
CA PHE A 115 -8.78 -5.40 -9.52
C PHE A 115 -8.31 -3.97 -9.81
N PRO A 116 -8.12 -3.54 -11.07
CA PRO A 116 -7.82 -2.15 -11.36
C PRO A 116 -8.85 -1.27 -10.67
N ALA A 117 -8.38 -0.20 -10.04
CA ALA A 117 -9.22 0.62 -9.17
C ALA A 117 -8.85 2.08 -9.31
N LYS A 118 -9.86 2.94 -9.25
CA LYS A 118 -9.72 4.37 -9.08
C LYS A 118 -10.02 4.72 -7.63
N VAL A 119 -9.00 5.18 -6.92
CA VAL A 119 -9.13 5.72 -5.56
C VAL A 119 -9.34 7.23 -5.66
N THR A 120 -10.34 7.75 -4.97
CA THR A 120 -10.59 9.20 -4.85
C THR A 120 -10.84 9.57 -3.39
N VAL A 121 -10.54 10.80 -3.02
CA VAL A 121 -10.65 11.28 -1.63
C VAL A 121 -11.81 12.26 -1.51
N HIS A 122 -12.64 12.10 -0.49
CA HIS A 122 -13.85 12.91 -0.28
C HIS A 122 -14.01 13.31 1.18
N TRP A 123 -14.67 14.46 1.38
CA TRP A 123 -15.15 14.89 2.69
C TRP A 123 -16.54 14.31 2.94
N HIS A 124 -16.60 13.18 3.64
CA HIS A 124 -17.84 12.49 3.99
C HIS A 124 -17.62 11.73 5.29
N LYS A 125 -18.39 12.06 6.35
CA LYS A 125 -18.20 11.54 7.72
C LYS A 125 -16.73 11.64 8.20
N GLY A 126 -16.03 12.71 7.83
CA GLY A 126 -14.58 12.84 7.95
C GLY A 126 -13.88 12.67 6.60
N THR A 127 -12.70 12.04 6.60
CA THR A 127 -11.95 11.72 5.38
C THR A 127 -12.35 10.34 4.87
N THR A 128 -12.93 10.28 3.68
CA THR A 128 -13.33 9.02 3.03
C THR A 128 -12.49 8.75 1.80
N LEU A 129 -11.88 7.57 1.71
CA LEU A 129 -11.27 7.06 0.48
C LEU A 129 -12.28 6.18 -0.26
N MET A 130 -12.77 6.67 -1.40
CA MET A 130 -13.65 5.90 -2.27
C MET A 130 -12.82 5.08 -3.23
N ILE A 131 -12.89 3.76 -3.11
CA ILE A 131 -12.19 2.81 -3.98
C ILE A 131 -13.21 2.22 -4.95
N LYS A 132 -13.15 2.64 -6.22
CA LYS A 132 -14.00 2.11 -7.29
C LYS A 132 -13.19 1.17 -8.14
N PHE A 133 -13.62 -0.08 -8.26
CA PHE A 133 -12.85 -1.08 -8.98
C PHE A 133 -13.48 -1.44 -10.33
N ASP A 134 -12.71 -2.06 -11.21
CA ASP A 134 -13.08 -2.39 -12.58
C ASP A 134 -14.02 -3.61 -12.66
N GLU A 135 -14.88 -3.59 -13.68
CA GLU A 135 -15.96 -4.56 -13.86
C GLU A 135 -15.48 -5.99 -13.97
N ALA A 136 -14.47 -6.21 -14.83
CA ALA A 136 -13.86 -7.51 -15.15
C ALA A 136 -13.53 -8.32 -13.91
N VAL A 137 -13.28 -7.61 -12.82
CA VAL A 137 -12.70 -8.26 -11.69
C VAL A 137 -13.78 -8.64 -10.66
N ILE A 138 -14.98 -8.02 -10.62
CA ILE A 138 -16.10 -8.66 -9.87
C ILE A 138 -16.60 -9.88 -10.57
N ALA A 139 -16.61 -9.85 -11.90
CA ALA A 139 -16.91 -11.05 -12.65
C ALA A 139 -15.99 -12.19 -12.19
N ARG A 140 -14.71 -11.89 -11.91
CA ARG A 140 -13.78 -12.83 -11.28
C ARG A 140 -14.15 -13.19 -9.83
N ASP A 141 -14.46 -12.24 -8.94
CA ASP A 141 -14.85 -12.59 -7.55
C ASP A 141 -16.07 -13.50 -7.49
N LYS A 142 -17.13 -13.11 -8.22
CA LYS A 142 -18.40 -13.82 -8.24
C LYS A 142 -18.22 -15.24 -8.78
N SER A 143 -17.34 -15.43 -9.78
CA SER A 143 -17.04 -16.77 -10.28
C SER A 143 -16.19 -17.60 -9.32
N LEU A 144 -15.45 -16.97 -8.40
CA LEU A 144 -14.72 -17.63 -7.32
C LEU A 144 -15.59 -17.96 -6.11
N ASP A 145 -16.69 -17.24 -5.88
CA ASP A 145 -17.64 -17.53 -4.79
C ASP A 145 -18.57 -18.73 -5.09
N GLY A 146 -18.68 -19.14 -6.37
CA GLY A 146 -19.39 -20.35 -6.78
C GLY A 146 -18.57 -21.64 -6.66
N ARG A 147 -17.41 -21.61 -5.99
CA ARG A 147 -16.51 -22.76 -5.75
C ARG A 147 -16.26 -22.96 -4.27
#